data_AF-A0A4Q3R293-F1
#
_entry.id   AF-A0A4Q3R293-F1
#
_cell.length_a   1.000
_cell.length_b   1.000
_cell.length_c   1.000
_cell.angle_alpha   90.00
_cell.angle_beta   90.00
_cell.angle_gamma   90.00
#
_symmetry.space_group_name_H-M   'P 1'
#
loop_
_entity.id
_entity.type
_entity.pdbx_description
1 polymer ?
#
loop_
_entity_poly.entity_id
_entity_poly.type
_entity_poly.pdbx_seq_one_letter_code
_entity_poly.pdbx_strand_id
1 'polypeptide(L)'
;DPAEVNAFHYHYLFRNEYGDLITEGEKHRTIDFKKSTADLVLIDSWNDESFYENAFFTTPFNEVFFKDAKKSKPKKEEDYTHLFKIKAPLVQGAEAVCLLGNTSELAAWNLEAPLLMTKKGDWWTLEITLPNESLPISYKYGVVDTETGSFIQFETGDDRFLFSDDIGNKRTIIHDAFIRLPNTVWKGAGIAIPVFSLRTANSFGIGEFTDIKLLADWAKQTGLKLIQLLPINDTSATFTWKDSYPYAAISAFALHPIYINLSKVAGKKYMQTVKSLTKKQRQLNALPEIDYEQVINFKLSVLRELYEMDAKAFLQEKTYQDFFEDNKSWLVPYAAFSFFRDKFGTSDYSKWKTASVYNEAEVLKLTSPKSKSFKQIAFFYFVQYHLHLQLKEAVDYAH
;
A
#
# COMPACT_ATOMS: atom_id res chain seq x y z
N ASP A 1 -13.58 7.14 29.69
CA ASP A 1 -13.70 6.49 31.00
C ASP A 1 -12.58 5.44 31.12
N PRO A 2 -11.74 5.44 32.18
CA PRO A 2 -10.78 4.36 32.43
C PRO A 2 -11.41 2.95 32.48
N ALA A 3 -12.73 2.85 32.69
CA ALA A 3 -13.48 1.60 32.59
C ALA A 3 -13.81 1.18 31.13
N GLU A 4 -13.65 2.07 30.15
CA GLU A 4 -13.90 1.82 28.72
C GLU A 4 -12.63 1.74 27.89
N VAL A 5 -11.57 2.45 28.28
CA VAL A 5 -10.28 2.44 27.58
C VAL A 5 -9.40 1.34 28.14
N ASN A 6 -9.18 0.29 27.34
CA ASN A 6 -8.38 -0.87 27.73
C ASN A 6 -6.97 -0.86 27.11
N ALA A 7 -6.68 0.11 26.25
CA ALA A 7 -5.41 0.20 25.55
C ALA A 7 -4.95 1.65 25.36
N PHE A 8 -3.65 1.88 25.52
CA PHE A 8 -2.98 3.16 25.28
C PHE A 8 -2.20 3.09 23.97
N HIS A 9 -2.39 4.09 23.10
CA HIS A 9 -1.64 4.25 21.86
C HIS A 9 -0.77 5.50 21.97
N TYR A 10 0.52 5.38 21.66
CA TYR A 10 1.46 6.50 21.78
C TYR A 10 2.58 6.43 20.74
N HIS A 11 3.29 7.54 20.60
CA HIS A 11 4.50 7.68 19.80
C HIS A 11 5.35 8.79 20.41
N TYR A 12 6.64 8.81 20.09
CA TYR A 12 7.56 9.84 20.55
C TYR A 12 7.72 10.96 19.51
N LEU A 13 7.96 12.17 20.03
CA LEU A 13 8.39 13.34 19.27
C LEU A 13 9.72 13.81 19.85
N PHE A 14 10.78 13.82 19.04
CA PHE A 14 12.06 14.38 19.44
C PHE A 14 12.13 15.85 19.03
N ARG A 15 12.45 16.74 19.97
CA ARG A 15 12.68 18.15 19.70
C ARG A 15 14.17 18.44 19.76
N ASN A 16 14.75 18.87 18.65
CA ASN A 16 16.17 19.25 18.61
C ASN A 16 16.39 20.65 19.22
N GLU A 17 17.66 21.07 19.32
CA GLU A 17 18.05 22.38 19.86
C GLU A 17 17.55 23.58 19.04
N TYR A 18 17.24 23.38 17.75
CA TYR A 18 16.69 24.41 16.85
C TYR A 18 15.17 24.52 16.91
N GLY A 19 14.52 23.60 17.64
CA GLY A 19 13.08 23.56 17.81
C GLY A 19 12.34 22.74 16.76
N ASP A 20 13.04 22.04 15.86
CA ASP A 20 12.42 21.11 14.92
C ASP A 20 11.86 19.91 15.68
N LEU A 21 10.70 19.44 15.24
CA LEU A 21 10.05 18.24 15.75
C LEU A 21 10.25 17.10 14.75
N ILE A 22 10.89 16.03 15.22
CA ILE A 22 11.07 14.78 14.48
C ILE A 22 10.12 13.75 15.06
N THR A 23 9.31 13.13 14.22
CA THR A 23 8.39 12.07 14.62
C THR A 23 9.10 10.72 14.56
N GLU A 24 8.86 9.87 15.53
CA GLU A 24 9.37 8.50 15.54
C GLU A 24 8.84 7.69 14.34
N GLY A 25 9.66 6.79 13.78
CA GLY A 25 9.27 5.84 12.73
C GLY A 25 8.33 4.73 13.21
N GLU A 26 8.22 4.50 14.52
CA GLU A 26 7.27 3.54 15.10
C GLU A 26 5.86 4.13 15.16
N LYS A 27 4.94 3.56 14.37
CA LYS A 27 3.57 4.09 14.22
C LYS A 27 2.54 3.38 15.10
N HIS A 28 2.90 2.27 15.75
CA HIS A 28 1.93 1.35 16.37
C HIS A 28 2.34 0.88 17.78
N ARG A 29 2.83 1.77 18.65
CA ARG A 29 2.99 1.42 20.07
C ARG A 29 1.61 1.35 20.73
N THR A 30 1.20 0.14 21.09
CA THR A 30 -0.02 -0.12 21.85
C THR A 30 0.31 -0.90 23.11
N ILE A 31 -0.25 -0.48 24.24
CA ILE A 31 -0.19 -1.19 25.52
C ILE A 31 -1.60 -1.52 25.96
N ASP A 32 -1.87 -2.80 26.16
CA ASP A 32 -3.08 -3.28 26.82
C ASP A 32 -2.83 -3.32 28.33
N PHE A 33 -3.65 -2.59 29.08
CA PHE A 33 -3.61 -2.55 30.55
C PHE A 33 -4.89 -3.11 31.18
N LYS A 34 -5.71 -3.81 30.38
CA LYS A 34 -6.94 -4.46 30.83
C LYS A 34 -6.60 -5.45 31.94
N LYS A 35 -7.18 -5.22 33.12
CA LYS A 35 -6.97 -6.01 34.36
C LYS A 35 -5.57 -5.91 34.97
N SER A 36 -4.72 -4.95 34.58
CA SER A 36 -3.47 -4.72 35.30
C SER A 36 -3.76 -4.09 36.66
N THR A 37 -3.28 -4.70 37.74
CA THR A 37 -3.27 -4.14 39.11
C THR A 37 -1.89 -3.70 39.55
N ALA A 38 -0.90 -3.79 38.67
CA ALA A 38 0.50 -3.43 38.88
C ALA A 38 0.84 -2.17 38.09
N ASP A 39 1.85 -1.43 38.57
CA ASP A 39 2.44 -0.31 37.82
C ASP A 39 3.06 -0.81 36.51
N LEU A 40 3.01 0.01 35.46
CA LEU A 40 3.60 -0.33 34.17
C LEU A 40 4.85 0.52 33.93
N VAL A 41 5.98 -0.14 33.77
CA VAL A 41 7.26 0.49 33.40
C VAL A 41 7.52 0.22 31.93
N LEU A 42 7.71 1.28 31.15
CA LEU A 42 7.97 1.20 29.71
C LEU A 42 9.40 1.63 29.44
N ILE A 43 10.16 0.76 28.81
CA ILE A 43 11.54 1.01 28.41
C ILE A 43 11.58 0.95 26.89
N ASP A 44 11.52 2.12 26.25
CA ASP A 44 11.42 2.24 24.81
C ASP A 44 12.73 2.70 24.18
N SER A 45 13.08 2.08 23.06
CA SER A 45 14.12 2.55 22.15
C SER A 45 13.53 3.45 21.08
N TRP A 46 14.19 4.57 20.80
CA TRP A 46 13.87 5.46 19.68
C TRP A 46 14.03 4.73 18.34
N ASN A 47 12.96 4.74 17.54
CA ASN A 47 13.00 4.30 16.14
C ASN A 47 13.07 5.51 15.20
N ASP A 48 14.23 5.75 14.58
CA ASP A 48 14.35 6.80 13.58
C ASP A 48 13.68 6.39 12.26
N GLU A 49 12.91 7.28 11.64
CA GLU A 49 12.22 6.97 10.37
C GLU A 49 13.21 6.62 9.23
N SER A 50 14.46 7.07 9.32
CA SER A 50 15.52 6.74 8.36
C SER A 50 16.11 5.34 8.51
N PHE A 51 15.80 4.61 9.59
CA PHE A 51 16.24 3.23 9.75
C PHE A 51 15.67 2.37 8.63
N TYR A 52 16.56 1.72 7.87
CA TYR A 52 16.19 0.95 6.68
C TYR A 52 15.30 -0.25 7.04
N GLU A 53 15.38 -0.73 8.28
CA GLU A 53 14.54 -1.79 8.82
C GLU A 53 13.04 -1.46 8.70
N ASN A 54 12.67 -0.19 8.80
CA ASN A 54 11.29 0.27 8.62
C ASN A 54 10.74 -0.06 7.24
N ALA A 55 11.59 -0.09 6.19
CA ALA A 55 11.15 -0.40 4.84
C ALA A 55 10.59 -1.82 4.72
N PHE A 56 11.10 -2.78 5.48
CA PHE A 56 10.62 -4.16 5.45
C PHE A 56 9.24 -4.37 6.07
N PHE A 57 8.70 -3.36 6.77
CA PHE A 57 7.33 -3.37 7.29
C PHE A 57 6.34 -2.67 6.34
N THR A 58 6.80 -2.21 5.18
CA THR A 58 5.92 -1.61 4.17
C THR A 58 5.18 -2.70 3.37
N THR A 59 4.07 -2.32 2.73
CA THR A 59 3.20 -3.21 1.94
C THR A 59 3.96 -4.12 0.96
N PRO A 60 4.94 -3.66 0.14
CA PRO A 60 5.67 -4.56 -0.76
C PRO A 60 6.34 -5.74 -0.05
N PHE A 61 6.87 -5.53 1.15
CA PHE A 61 7.55 -6.59 1.89
C PHE A 61 6.56 -7.44 2.67
N ASN A 62 5.71 -6.83 3.49
CA ASN A 62 4.76 -7.56 4.33
C ASN A 62 3.69 -8.32 3.54
N GLU A 63 3.19 -7.75 2.45
CA GLU A 63 2.07 -8.33 1.71
C GLU A 63 2.48 -9.10 0.46
N VAL A 64 3.67 -8.85 -0.10
CA VAL A 64 4.11 -9.48 -1.36
C VAL A 64 5.31 -10.40 -1.15
N PHE A 65 6.46 -9.88 -0.68
CA PHE A 65 7.70 -10.67 -0.62
C PHE A 65 7.77 -11.64 0.56
N PHE A 66 7.26 -11.24 1.72
CA PHE A 66 7.46 -11.94 3.00
C PHE A 66 6.15 -12.50 3.56
N LYS A 67 5.22 -12.92 2.68
CA LYS A 67 3.93 -13.52 3.10
C LYS A 67 4.17 -14.58 4.19
N ASP A 68 3.83 -14.23 5.43
CA ASP A 68 4.20 -15.01 6.60
C ASP A 68 3.66 -16.43 6.52
N ALA A 69 4.52 -17.41 6.81
CA ALA A 69 4.10 -18.76 7.10
C ALA A 69 3.30 -18.81 8.41
N LYS A 70 2.39 -19.79 8.51
CA LYS A 70 1.34 -19.97 9.52
C LYS A 70 1.62 -19.34 10.90
N LYS A 71 0.68 -18.52 11.37
CA LYS A 71 0.62 -17.98 12.74
C LYS A 71 0.68 -19.12 13.77
N SER A 72 1.76 -19.21 14.53
CA SER A 72 1.82 -20.07 15.72
C SER A 72 0.94 -19.47 16.82
N LYS A 73 0.14 -20.31 17.50
CA LYS A 73 -0.59 -19.85 18.69
C LYS A 73 0.42 -19.58 19.82
N PRO A 74 0.44 -18.38 20.40
CA PRO A 74 1.32 -18.10 21.53
C PRO A 74 0.96 -18.98 22.72
N LYS A 75 1.98 -19.55 23.36
CA LYS A 75 1.84 -20.08 24.72
C LYS A 75 1.73 -18.87 25.63
N LYS A 76 0.61 -18.73 26.33
CA LYS A 76 0.33 -17.59 27.19
C LYS A 76 0.83 -17.94 28.58
N GLU A 77 1.80 -17.20 29.11
CA GLU A 77 2.07 -17.24 30.54
C GLU A 77 1.12 -16.28 31.24
N GLU A 78 0.38 -16.77 32.25
CA GLU A 78 -0.66 -15.96 32.89
C GLU A 78 -0.08 -14.91 33.85
N ASP A 79 1.14 -15.12 34.38
CA ASP A 79 1.83 -14.21 35.30
C ASP A 79 3.32 -14.05 34.92
N TYR A 80 3.65 -12.94 34.27
CA TYR A 80 5.03 -12.52 33.99
C TYR A 80 5.30 -11.11 34.53
N THR A 81 6.56 -10.84 34.91
CA THR A 81 7.00 -9.51 35.37
C THR A 81 7.61 -8.67 34.25
N HIS A 82 8.19 -9.28 33.23
CA HIS A 82 8.86 -8.61 32.11
C HIS A 82 8.37 -9.12 30.76
N LEU A 83 8.13 -8.20 29.83
CA LEU A 83 7.81 -8.48 28.42
C LEU A 83 8.88 -7.83 27.54
N PHE A 84 9.70 -8.65 26.90
CA PHE A 84 10.66 -8.21 25.89
C PHE A 84 9.97 -8.17 24.52
N LYS A 85 10.13 -7.08 23.78
CA LYS A 85 9.62 -6.89 22.42
C LYS A 85 10.73 -6.42 21.49
N ILE A 86 10.86 -7.06 20.35
CA ILE A 86 11.80 -6.65 19.30
C ILE A 86 11.25 -6.89 17.90
N LYS A 87 11.60 -6.03 16.95
CA LYS A 87 11.34 -6.21 15.52
C LYS A 87 12.53 -6.89 14.85
N ALA A 88 12.24 -7.92 14.05
CA ALA A 88 13.24 -8.64 13.28
C ALA A 88 12.74 -8.89 11.86
N PRO A 89 12.69 -7.85 11.00
CA PRO A 89 12.08 -7.96 9.66
C PRO A 89 12.75 -8.97 8.74
N LEU A 90 14.04 -9.22 8.96
CA LEU A 90 14.86 -10.08 8.13
C LEU A 90 14.85 -11.56 8.56
N VAL A 91 14.30 -11.87 9.74
CA VAL A 91 14.17 -13.25 10.26
C VAL A 91 12.92 -13.88 9.65
N GLN A 92 13.09 -14.89 8.80
CA GLN A 92 12.02 -15.49 8.01
C GLN A 92 12.18 -17.00 7.81
N GLY A 93 11.13 -17.66 7.33
CA GLY A 93 11.18 -19.08 6.99
C GLY A 93 11.38 -19.97 8.21
N ALA A 94 12.44 -20.77 8.19
CA ALA A 94 12.79 -21.70 9.25
C ALA A 94 13.56 -21.03 10.40
N GLU A 95 13.66 -19.71 10.46
CA GLU A 95 14.36 -18.99 11.53
C GLU A 95 13.40 -18.43 12.59
N ALA A 96 13.86 -18.35 13.84
CA ALA A 96 13.15 -17.66 14.92
C ALA A 96 14.09 -16.81 15.78
N VAL A 97 13.54 -15.76 16.40
CA VAL A 97 14.29 -14.95 17.35
C VAL A 97 14.33 -15.64 18.71
N CYS A 98 15.49 -15.59 19.37
CA CYS A 98 15.68 -16.00 20.75
C CYS A 98 16.34 -14.90 21.59
N LEU A 99 16.33 -15.07 22.91
CA LEU A 99 17.01 -14.21 23.87
C LEU A 99 17.87 -15.07 24.80
N LEU A 100 19.09 -14.62 25.08
CA LEU A 100 19.96 -15.17 26.11
C LEU A 100 20.60 -14.05 26.92
N GLY A 101 21.00 -14.34 28.15
CA GLY A 101 21.65 -13.39 29.05
C GLY A 101 22.43 -14.06 30.16
N ASN A 102 22.95 -13.24 31.08
CA ASN A 102 23.91 -13.67 32.11
C ASN A 102 23.32 -14.42 33.32
N THR A 103 21.99 -14.40 33.52
CA THR A 103 21.34 -15.04 34.67
C THR A 103 20.71 -16.39 34.30
N SER A 104 20.36 -17.19 35.31
CA SER A 104 19.68 -18.48 35.13
C SER A 104 18.36 -18.36 34.38
N GLU A 105 17.59 -17.31 34.66
CA GLU A 105 16.31 -17.01 34.04
C GLU A 105 16.50 -16.71 32.55
N LEU A 106 17.66 -16.16 32.16
CA LEU A 106 18.05 -15.83 30.80
C LEU A 106 18.96 -16.89 30.16
N ALA A 107 18.84 -18.13 30.63
CA ALA A 107 19.59 -19.29 30.16
C ALA A 107 21.12 -19.23 30.37
N ALA A 108 21.66 -18.26 31.11
CA ALA A 108 23.09 -18.14 31.45
C ALA A 108 24.02 -18.32 30.22
N TRP A 109 23.65 -17.70 29.10
CA TRP A 109 24.32 -17.81 27.79
C TRP A 109 24.40 -19.23 27.19
N ASN A 110 23.56 -20.17 27.64
CA ASN A 110 23.52 -21.54 27.13
C ASN A 110 22.90 -21.62 25.72
N LEU A 111 23.76 -21.76 24.70
CA LEU A 111 23.36 -21.85 23.30
C LEU A 111 22.58 -23.13 22.95
N GLU A 112 22.61 -24.16 23.80
CA GLU A 112 21.86 -25.41 23.59
C GLU A 112 20.39 -25.30 24.02
N ALA A 113 20.06 -24.30 24.84
CA ALA A 113 18.70 -24.06 25.34
C ALA A 113 18.32 -22.57 25.31
N PRO A 114 18.31 -21.93 24.13
CA PRO A 114 17.99 -20.51 24.00
C PRO A 114 16.50 -20.25 24.28
N LEU A 115 16.17 -19.08 24.84
CA LEU A 115 14.78 -18.71 25.10
C LEU A 115 14.11 -18.23 23.81
N LEU A 116 13.28 -19.09 23.21
CA LEU A 116 12.60 -18.77 21.96
C LEU A 116 11.52 -17.70 22.17
N MET A 117 11.55 -16.67 21.32
CA MET A 117 10.52 -15.64 21.29
C MET A 117 9.36 -16.06 20.37
N THR A 118 8.17 -15.54 20.64
CA THR A 118 6.99 -15.78 19.80
C THR A 118 6.67 -14.55 18.94
N LYS A 119 6.42 -14.75 17.64
CA LYS A 119 5.99 -13.69 16.73
C LYS A 119 4.50 -13.34 16.95
N LYS A 120 4.21 -12.08 17.28
CA LYS A 120 2.87 -11.48 17.48
C LYS A 120 2.77 -10.19 16.64
N GLY A 121 2.16 -10.29 15.46
CA GLY A 121 2.19 -9.19 14.48
C GLY A 121 3.62 -8.93 14.03
N ASP A 122 4.05 -7.68 14.07
CA ASP A 122 5.41 -7.26 13.71
C ASP A 122 6.46 -7.55 14.81
N TRP A 123 6.02 -7.96 16.01
CA TRP A 123 6.87 -8.11 17.19
C TRP A 123 7.24 -9.57 17.47
N TRP A 124 8.49 -9.81 17.79
CA TRP A 124 8.90 -10.98 18.55
C TRP A 124 8.80 -10.65 20.04
N THR A 125 8.12 -11.52 20.79
CA THR A 125 7.83 -11.28 22.21
C THR A 125 8.28 -12.45 23.08
N LEU A 126 8.87 -12.13 24.23
CA LEU A 126 9.18 -13.07 25.30
C LEU A 126 8.63 -12.54 26.63
N GLU A 127 7.72 -13.30 27.22
CA GLU A 127 7.18 -13.07 28.55
C GLU A 127 8.05 -13.86 29.54
N ILE A 128 8.55 -13.21 30.59
CA ILE A 128 9.43 -13.84 31.58
C ILE A 128 9.26 -13.21 32.97
N THR A 129 9.42 -14.02 34.00
CA THR A 129 9.51 -13.55 35.39
C THR A 129 10.98 -13.41 35.80
N LEU A 130 11.42 -12.17 35.99
CA LEU A 130 12.74 -11.83 36.54
C LEU A 130 12.59 -11.32 37.98
N PRO A 131 13.26 -11.96 38.96
CA PRO A 131 13.38 -11.44 40.31
C PRO A 131 14.19 -10.14 40.34
N ASN A 132 13.89 -9.24 41.28
CA ASN A 132 14.61 -7.96 41.40
C ASN A 132 16.11 -8.18 41.73
N GLU A 133 16.44 -9.22 42.48
CA GLU A 133 17.82 -9.62 42.80
C GLU A 133 18.64 -10.08 41.57
N SER A 134 17.98 -10.37 40.45
CA SER A 134 18.66 -10.71 39.19
C SER A 134 19.16 -9.48 38.44
N LEU A 135 18.70 -8.27 38.79
CA LEU A 135 19.07 -7.02 38.12
C LEU A 135 20.35 -6.41 38.74
N PRO A 136 21.23 -5.77 37.93
CA PRO A 136 21.11 -5.60 36.49
C PRO A 136 21.46 -6.87 35.70
N ILE A 137 20.78 -7.06 34.58
CA ILE A 137 21.06 -8.13 33.62
C ILE A 137 21.74 -7.59 32.36
N SER A 138 22.57 -8.43 31.75
CA SER A 138 23.08 -8.25 30.39
C SER A 138 22.49 -9.36 29.49
N TYR A 139 21.99 -8.99 28.33
CA TYR A 139 21.32 -9.93 27.41
C TYR A 139 21.56 -9.55 25.95
N LYS A 140 21.35 -10.52 25.06
CA LYS A 140 21.33 -10.32 23.61
C LYS A 140 20.22 -11.12 22.96
N TYR A 141 19.73 -10.57 21.86
CA TYR A 141 18.91 -11.32 20.93
C TYR A 141 19.78 -12.15 19.99
N GLY A 142 19.24 -13.28 19.55
CA GLY A 142 19.87 -14.13 18.57
C GLY A 142 18.84 -14.78 17.64
N VAL A 143 19.35 -15.55 16.68
CA VAL A 143 18.54 -16.30 15.71
C VAL A 143 18.81 -17.79 15.90
N VAL A 144 17.76 -18.58 15.87
CA VAL A 144 17.83 -20.05 15.84
C VAL A 144 17.22 -20.58 14.55
N ASP A 145 17.69 -21.76 14.16
CA ASP A 145 17.05 -22.59 13.16
C ASP A 145 15.96 -23.43 13.84
N THR A 146 14.72 -23.29 13.40
CA THR A 146 13.54 -23.94 13.98
C THR A 146 13.36 -25.38 13.53
N GLU A 147 14.04 -25.82 12.46
CA GLU A 147 14.00 -27.21 11.99
C GLU A 147 14.97 -28.10 12.78
N THR A 148 16.16 -27.58 13.05
CA THR A 148 17.24 -28.27 13.78
C THR A 148 17.27 -27.91 15.27
N GLY A 149 16.62 -26.81 15.66
CA GLY A 149 16.68 -26.24 17.02
C GLY A 149 18.03 -25.56 17.35
N SER A 150 18.93 -25.43 16.37
CA SER A 150 20.29 -24.98 16.61
C SER A 150 20.41 -23.46 16.64
N PHE A 151 21.24 -22.94 17.54
CA PHE A 151 21.60 -21.52 17.56
C PHE A 151 22.43 -21.14 16.31
N ILE A 152 22.04 -20.06 15.63
CA ILE A 152 22.70 -19.58 14.40
C ILE A 152 23.70 -18.47 14.72
N GLN A 153 23.21 -17.36 15.29
CA GLN A 153 24.04 -16.18 15.56
C GLN A 153 23.40 -15.25 16.59
N PHE A 154 24.21 -14.45 17.27
CA PHE A 154 23.76 -13.30 18.02
C PHE A 154 23.53 -12.10 17.10
N GLU A 155 22.74 -11.14 17.57
CA GLU A 155 22.77 -9.79 17.05
C GLU A 155 24.16 -9.14 17.24
N THR A 156 24.46 -8.14 16.42
CA THR A 156 25.74 -7.41 16.46
C THR A 156 25.77 -6.33 17.56
N GLY A 157 26.99 -5.91 17.92
CA GLY A 157 27.22 -4.88 18.94
C GLY A 157 27.39 -5.43 20.35
N ASP A 158 27.43 -4.52 21.32
CA ASP A 158 27.54 -4.85 22.74
C ASP A 158 26.24 -5.44 23.29
N ASP A 159 26.35 -6.10 24.45
CA ASP A 159 25.21 -6.62 25.18
C ASP A 159 24.25 -5.48 25.55
N ARG A 160 22.95 -5.80 25.55
CA ARG A 160 21.92 -4.91 26.06
C ARG A 160 21.85 -5.06 27.57
N PHE A 161 21.50 -3.99 28.27
CA PHE A 161 21.41 -3.98 29.72
C PHE A 161 20.01 -3.59 30.17
N LEU A 162 19.51 -4.28 31.19
CA LEU A 162 18.33 -3.86 31.94
C LEU A 162 18.73 -3.66 33.38
N PHE A 163 18.56 -2.42 33.86
CA PHE A 163 18.90 -2.03 35.22
C PHE A 163 17.68 -2.15 36.15
N SER A 164 17.96 -2.26 37.44
CA SER A 164 16.93 -2.18 38.48
C SER A 164 16.33 -0.78 38.57
N ASP A 165 15.09 -0.69 39.02
CA ASP A 165 14.44 0.55 39.46
C ASP A 165 13.79 0.32 40.83
N ASP A 166 13.39 1.42 41.48
CA ASP A 166 12.86 1.41 42.85
C ASP A 166 11.33 1.14 42.91
N ILE A 167 10.70 0.73 41.81
CA ILE A 167 9.24 0.52 41.73
C ILE A 167 8.91 -0.93 42.11
N GLY A 168 8.11 -1.08 43.17
CA GLY A 168 7.56 -2.37 43.60
C GLY A 168 6.23 -2.71 42.93
N ASN A 169 5.89 -4.00 42.83
CA ASN A 169 4.66 -4.49 42.21
C ASN A 169 4.38 -3.88 40.82
N LYS A 170 5.29 -4.15 39.89
CA LYS A 170 5.28 -3.63 38.52
C LYS A 170 5.29 -4.73 37.47
N ARG A 171 4.94 -4.34 36.25
CA ARG A 171 5.25 -5.08 35.02
C ARG A 171 6.06 -4.17 34.10
N THR A 172 7.20 -4.68 33.65
CA THR A 172 8.12 -3.95 32.76
C THR A 172 7.92 -4.42 31.32
N ILE A 173 7.71 -3.50 30.39
CA ILE A 173 7.68 -3.76 28.95
C ILE A 173 8.92 -3.12 28.33
N ILE A 174 9.77 -3.94 27.73
CA ILE A 174 10.99 -3.52 27.06
C ILE A 174 10.74 -3.57 25.56
N HIS A 175 10.99 -2.46 24.89
CA HIS A 175 10.87 -2.32 23.45
C HIS A 175 12.21 -1.94 22.84
N ASP A 176 12.91 -2.96 22.35
CA ASP A 176 14.30 -2.87 21.90
C ASP A 176 14.47 -2.40 20.44
N ALA A 177 13.41 -1.83 19.87
CA ALA A 177 13.30 -1.44 18.46
C ALA A 177 13.62 -2.63 17.54
N PHE A 178 14.78 -2.64 16.89
CA PHE A 178 15.19 -3.68 15.95
C PHE A 178 16.29 -4.57 16.51
N ILE A 179 16.25 -5.84 16.13
CA ILE A 179 17.39 -6.74 16.28
C ILE A 179 18.53 -6.25 15.38
N ARG A 180 19.75 -6.22 15.91
CA ARG A 180 20.92 -5.69 15.19
C ARG A 180 21.54 -6.73 14.26
N LEU A 181 20.79 -7.16 13.25
CA LEU A 181 21.26 -8.11 12.23
C LEU A 181 21.78 -7.38 10.99
N PRO A 182 22.84 -7.89 10.33
CA PRO A 182 23.34 -7.26 9.11
C PRO A 182 22.35 -7.45 7.95
N ASN A 183 22.10 -6.39 7.17
CA ASN A 183 21.30 -6.47 5.96
C ASN A 183 22.05 -7.22 4.84
N THR A 184 21.92 -8.54 4.83
CA THR A 184 22.62 -9.41 3.89
C THR A 184 21.68 -10.14 2.93
N VAL A 185 20.37 -10.06 3.16
CA VAL A 185 19.40 -11.03 2.62
C VAL A 185 18.58 -10.55 1.44
N TRP A 186 18.22 -9.26 1.34
CA TRP A 186 17.32 -8.81 0.26
C TRP A 186 18.03 -7.93 -0.78
N LYS A 187 18.04 -8.40 -2.03
CA LYS A 187 18.42 -7.63 -3.22
C LYS A 187 17.30 -7.73 -4.25
N GLY A 188 16.93 -6.61 -4.85
CA GLY A 188 15.89 -6.56 -5.87
C GLY A 188 16.35 -5.73 -7.06
N ALA A 189 15.88 -6.10 -8.25
CA ALA A 189 15.95 -5.29 -9.45
C ALA A 189 14.53 -5.04 -9.94
N GLY A 190 14.30 -3.90 -10.57
CA GLY A 190 13.01 -3.52 -11.13
C GLY A 190 13.16 -2.89 -12.50
N ILE A 191 12.01 -2.66 -13.14
CA ILE A 191 11.92 -1.93 -14.41
C ILE A 191 11.05 -0.68 -14.24
N ALA A 192 11.54 0.45 -14.73
CA ALA A 192 10.75 1.67 -14.89
C ALA A 192 10.25 1.76 -16.33
N ILE A 193 8.93 1.76 -16.52
CA ILE A 193 8.33 1.72 -17.86
C ILE A 193 7.00 2.49 -17.90
N PRO A 194 6.78 3.36 -18.91
CA PRO A 194 5.45 3.92 -19.15
C PRO A 194 4.49 2.88 -19.70
N VAL A 195 3.27 2.83 -19.14
CA VAL A 195 2.20 1.93 -19.61
C VAL A 195 1.96 2.11 -21.11
N PHE A 196 1.95 3.36 -21.61
CA PHE A 196 1.68 3.64 -23.01
C PHE A 196 2.67 2.97 -23.99
N SER A 197 3.88 2.62 -23.53
CA SER A 197 4.90 1.99 -24.37
C SER A 197 4.77 0.46 -24.47
N LEU A 198 3.89 -0.18 -23.69
CA LEU A 198 3.63 -1.61 -23.82
C LEU A 198 2.98 -1.89 -25.18
N ARG A 199 3.47 -2.93 -25.87
CA ARG A 199 2.93 -3.39 -27.15
C ARG A 199 2.44 -4.82 -26.99
N THR A 200 1.15 -5.06 -27.14
CA THR A 200 0.56 -6.40 -27.10
C THR A 200 -0.40 -6.61 -28.28
N ALA A 201 -0.71 -7.86 -28.59
CA ALA A 201 -1.57 -8.19 -29.73
C ALA A 201 -3.02 -7.70 -29.55
N ASN A 202 -3.45 -7.48 -28.30
CA ASN A 202 -4.84 -7.23 -27.94
C ASN A 202 -5.15 -5.74 -27.63
N SER A 203 -4.14 -4.87 -27.55
CA SER A 203 -4.33 -3.44 -27.34
C SER A 203 -4.70 -2.71 -28.65
N PHE A 204 -5.04 -1.43 -28.56
CA PHE A 204 -5.30 -0.56 -29.71
C PHE A 204 -4.15 0.40 -30.00
N GLY A 205 -2.95 -0.11 -30.31
CA GLY A 205 -1.77 0.66 -30.72
C GLY A 205 -1.00 1.33 -29.58
N ILE A 206 -1.49 1.23 -28.35
CA ILE A 206 -0.88 1.78 -27.13
C ILE A 206 -1.07 0.79 -25.99
N GLY A 207 -0.17 0.78 -25.02
CA GLY A 207 -0.31 -0.08 -23.86
C GLY A 207 -1.48 0.32 -22.95
N GLU A 208 -2.13 -0.69 -22.37
CA GLU A 208 -3.35 -0.60 -21.57
C GLU A 208 -3.13 -1.25 -20.20
N PHE A 209 -3.99 -0.97 -19.22
CA PHE A 209 -3.85 -1.58 -17.88
C PHE A 209 -3.89 -3.12 -17.91
N THR A 210 -4.60 -3.72 -18.87
CA THR A 210 -4.60 -5.17 -19.05
C THR A 210 -3.24 -5.74 -19.46
N ASP A 211 -2.39 -4.92 -20.10
CA ASP A 211 -1.08 -5.34 -20.59
C ASP A 211 -0.04 -5.43 -19.46
N ILE A 212 -0.28 -4.75 -18.33
CA ILE A 212 0.58 -4.81 -17.14
C ILE A 212 0.72 -6.25 -16.63
N LYS A 213 -0.30 -7.09 -16.79
CA LYS A 213 -0.24 -8.50 -16.40
C LYS A 213 0.82 -9.27 -17.19
N LEU A 214 0.93 -9.01 -18.49
CA LEU A 214 1.94 -9.64 -19.34
C LEU A 214 3.35 -9.13 -18.98
N LEU A 215 3.47 -7.85 -18.60
CA LEU A 215 4.71 -7.30 -18.05
C LEU A 215 5.07 -7.97 -16.72
N ALA A 216 4.10 -8.24 -15.84
CA ALA A 216 4.31 -8.94 -14.58
C ALA A 216 4.77 -10.39 -14.80
N ASP A 217 4.16 -11.10 -15.77
CA ASP A 217 4.59 -12.45 -16.17
C ASP A 217 6.04 -12.46 -16.66
N TRP A 218 6.40 -11.48 -17.50
CA TRP A 218 7.77 -11.32 -17.99
C TRP A 218 8.74 -10.97 -16.85
N ALA A 219 8.39 -10.00 -16.00
CA ALA A 219 9.21 -9.58 -14.86
C ALA A 219 9.49 -10.76 -13.92
N LYS A 220 8.48 -11.59 -13.63
CA LYS A 220 8.64 -12.81 -12.84
C LYS A 220 9.60 -13.80 -13.49
N GLN A 221 9.50 -14.01 -14.81
CA GLN A 221 10.39 -14.91 -15.55
C GLN A 221 11.84 -14.42 -15.55
N THR A 222 12.08 -13.11 -15.56
CA THR A 222 13.43 -12.53 -15.54
C THR A 222 13.97 -12.27 -14.13
N GLY A 223 13.22 -12.62 -13.09
CA GLY A 223 13.61 -12.41 -11.69
C GLY A 223 13.49 -10.97 -11.18
N LEU A 224 12.88 -10.06 -11.96
CA LEU A 224 12.57 -8.70 -11.51
C LEU A 224 11.52 -8.74 -10.40
N LYS A 225 11.66 -7.84 -9.44
CA LYS A 225 10.84 -7.77 -8.22
C LYS A 225 9.95 -6.53 -8.18
N LEU A 226 10.19 -5.55 -9.05
CA LEU A 226 9.45 -4.28 -9.04
C LEU A 226 9.13 -3.82 -10.47
N ILE A 227 7.89 -3.35 -10.66
CA ILE A 227 7.47 -2.60 -11.84
C ILE A 227 7.14 -1.19 -11.36
N GLN A 228 7.88 -0.20 -11.85
CA GLN A 228 7.60 1.21 -11.62
C GLN A 228 6.97 1.80 -12.87
N LEU A 229 5.78 2.38 -12.72
CA LEU A 229 5.06 3.05 -13.81
C LEU A 229 5.34 4.55 -13.80
N LEU A 230 5.39 5.16 -14.99
CA LEU A 230 5.25 6.61 -15.13
C LEU A 230 3.82 7.04 -14.71
N PRO A 231 3.57 8.34 -14.46
CA PRO A 231 2.24 8.81 -14.10
C PRO A 231 1.17 8.34 -15.10
N ILE A 232 0.08 7.83 -14.56
CA ILE A 232 -1.05 7.26 -15.32
C ILE A 232 -2.30 8.15 -15.25
N ASN A 233 -2.13 9.37 -14.75
CA ASN A 233 -3.19 10.34 -14.52
C ASN A 233 -3.70 10.95 -15.82
N ASP A 234 -4.95 11.38 -15.83
CA ASP A 234 -5.58 12.01 -16.98
C ASP A 234 -4.92 13.36 -17.32
N THR A 235 -4.46 13.47 -18.56
CA THR A 235 -3.81 14.64 -19.15
C THR A 235 -4.62 15.22 -20.31
N SER A 236 -5.86 14.73 -20.53
CA SER A 236 -6.72 15.07 -21.68
C SER A 236 -7.22 16.52 -21.63
N ALA A 237 -6.36 17.49 -21.91
CA ALA A 237 -6.71 18.91 -21.94
C ALA A 237 -7.21 19.35 -23.32
N THR A 238 -6.63 18.80 -24.39
CA THR A 238 -6.82 19.24 -25.78
C THR A 238 -7.19 18.12 -26.75
N PHE A 239 -7.03 16.86 -26.33
CA PHE A 239 -7.09 15.65 -27.16
C PHE A 239 -6.09 15.65 -28.32
N THR A 240 -4.96 16.34 -28.16
CA THR A 240 -3.85 16.37 -29.12
C THR A 240 -2.64 15.62 -28.58
N TRP A 241 -1.63 15.41 -29.42
CA TRP A 241 -0.35 14.79 -29.01
C TRP A 241 0.29 15.45 -27.76
N LYS A 242 0.03 16.73 -27.48
CA LYS A 242 0.56 17.41 -26.28
C LYS A 242 0.09 16.76 -24.98
N ASP A 243 -1.09 16.15 -24.99
CA ASP A 243 -1.65 15.46 -23.83
C ASP A 243 -0.93 14.13 -23.56
N SER A 244 -0.10 13.62 -24.49
CA SER A 244 0.71 12.42 -24.25
C SER A 244 1.80 12.61 -23.18
N TYR A 245 2.08 13.86 -22.77
CA TYR A 245 3.08 14.17 -21.75
C TYR A 245 2.52 13.87 -20.34
N PRO A 246 3.03 12.83 -19.64
CA PRO A 246 2.41 12.28 -18.43
C PRO A 246 2.45 13.22 -17.21
N TYR A 247 3.23 14.31 -17.27
CA TYR A 247 3.36 15.27 -16.16
C TYR A 247 2.47 16.52 -16.31
N ALA A 248 1.64 16.59 -17.36
CA ALA A 248 0.67 17.68 -17.56
C ALA A 248 -0.76 17.25 -17.16
N ALA A 249 -0.89 16.60 -16.00
CA ALA A 249 -2.16 16.06 -15.55
C ALA A 249 -3.20 17.16 -15.27
N ILE A 250 -4.44 16.94 -15.73
CA ILE A 250 -5.60 17.77 -15.39
C ILE A 250 -6.26 17.33 -14.07
N SER A 251 -5.82 16.19 -13.51
CA SER A 251 -6.26 15.67 -12.21
C SER A 251 -5.17 14.81 -11.58
N ALA A 252 -4.90 15.00 -10.29
CA ALA A 252 -4.00 14.13 -9.52
C ALA A 252 -4.62 12.78 -9.15
N PHE A 253 -5.93 12.59 -9.37
CA PHE A 253 -6.69 11.40 -8.98
C PHE A 253 -7.19 10.59 -10.18
N ALA A 254 -7.73 11.27 -11.19
CA ALA A 254 -8.36 10.60 -12.32
C ALA A 254 -7.33 9.86 -13.18
N LEU A 255 -7.68 8.65 -13.60
CA LEU A 255 -6.88 7.81 -14.50
C LEU A 255 -7.10 8.24 -15.95
N HIS A 256 -6.05 8.18 -16.76
CA HIS A 256 -6.16 8.57 -18.16
C HIS A 256 -7.01 7.57 -18.96
N PRO A 257 -8.06 8.03 -19.70
CA PRO A 257 -8.89 7.15 -20.51
C PRO A 257 -8.15 6.36 -21.59
N ILE A 258 -6.92 6.73 -21.95
CA ILE A 258 -6.15 6.04 -22.99
C ILE A 258 -5.74 4.63 -22.58
N TYR A 259 -5.60 4.35 -21.28
CA TYR A 259 -5.18 3.04 -20.76
C TYR A 259 -6.31 2.02 -20.66
N ILE A 260 -7.55 2.38 -21.03
CA ILE A 260 -8.70 1.49 -20.95
C ILE A 260 -8.65 0.41 -22.03
N ASN A 261 -8.94 -0.83 -21.64
CA ASN A 261 -9.19 -1.93 -22.56
C ASN A 261 -10.68 -2.04 -22.88
N LEU A 262 -11.05 -1.85 -24.14
CA LEU A 262 -12.45 -1.84 -24.59
C LEU A 262 -13.13 -3.20 -24.44
N SER A 263 -12.40 -4.30 -24.66
CA SER A 263 -12.93 -5.67 -24.49
C SER A 263 -13.36 -5.95 -23.05
N LYS A 264 -12.59 -5.47 -22.08
CA LYS A 264 -12.92 -5.58 -20.65
C LYS A 264 -14.16 -4.77 -20.28
N VAL A 265 -14.32 -3.56 -20.83
CA VAL A 265 -15.54 -2.74 -20.63
C VAL A 265 -16.77 -3.42 -21.22
N ALA A 266 -16.66 -3.90 -22.45
CA ALA A 266 -17.78 -4.55 -23.14
C ALA A 266 -18.24 -5.85 -22.45
N GLY A 267 -17.32 -6.55 -21.80
CA GLY A 267 -17.57 -7.83 -21.15
C GLY A 267 -18.21 -8.85 -22.10
N LYS A 268 -18.86 -9.88 -21.56
CA LYS A 268 -19.59 -10.86 -22.39
C LYS A 268 -20.80 -10.24 -23.11
N LYS A 269 -21.40 -9.21 -22.52
CA LYS A 269 -22.67 -8.61 -22.94
C LYS A 269 -22.58 -7.87 -24.27
N TYR A 270 -21.49 -7.10 -24.48
CA TYR A 270 -21.32 -6.26 -25.68
C TYR A 270 -20.13 -6.68 -26.54
N MET A 271 -19.72 -7.94 -26.44
CA MET A 271 -18.50 -8.43 -27.11
C MET A 271 -18.54 -8.34 -28.63
N GLN A 272 -19.74 -8.36 -29.24
CA GLN A 272 -19.88 -8.17 -30.68
C GLN A 272 -19.50 -6.76 -31.13
N THR A 273 -19.78 -5.74 -30.32
CA THR A 273 -19.37 -4.35 -30.57
C THR A 273 -17.85 -4.22 -30.62
N VAL A 274 -17.11 -4.95 -29.79
CA VAL A 274 -15.64 -4.90 -29.80
C VAL A 274 -15.03 -5.79 -30.89
N LYS A 275 -15.64 -6.94 -31.19
CA LYS A 275 -15.19 -7.82 -32.29
C LYS A 275 -15.25 -7.14 -33.65
N SER A 276 -16.19 -6.23 -33.88
CA SER A 276 -16.25 -5.46 -35.14
C SER A 276 -15.04 -4.50 -35.30
N LEU A 277 -14.32 -4.20 -34.22
CA LEU A 277 -13.21 -3.24 -34.20
C LEU A 277 -11.85 -3.86 -34.55
N THR A 278 -11.77 -5.18 -34.80
CA THR A 278 -10.50 -5.90 -35.06
C THR A 278 -9.70 -5.29 -36.21
N LYS A 279 -10.36 -4.76 -37.25
CA LYS A 279 -9.66 -4.07 -38.34
C LYS A 279 -8.91 -2.82 -37.85
N LYS A 280 -9.56 -1.99 -37.02
CA LYS A 280 -8.95 -0.78 -36.45
C LYS A 280 -7.85 -1.13 -35.45
N GLN A 281 -8.06 -2.16 -34.62
CA GLN A 281 -7.05 -2.69 -33.70
C GLN A 281 -5.77 -3.10 -34.44
N ARG A 282 -5.89 -3.93 -35.48
CA ARG A 282 -4.76 -4.36 -36.32
C ARG A 282 -4.07 -3.19 -37.00
N GLN A 283 -4.84 -2.24 -37.52
CA GLN A 283 -4.30 -1.02 -38.13
C GLN A 283 -3.43 -0.24 -37.15
N LEU A 284 -3.92 0.03 -35.94
CA LEU A 284 -3.20 0.82 -34.93
C LEU A 284 -1.99 0.06 -34.38
N ASN A 285 -2.09 -1.25 -34.17
CA ASN A 285 -0.99 -2.10 -33.71
C ASN A 285 0.16 -2.20 -34.72
N ALA A 286 -0.13 -2.06 -36.02
CA ALA A 286 0.87 -2.11 -37.08
C ALA A 286 1.68 -0.82 -37.25
N LEU A 287 1.28 0.29 -36.60
CA LEU A 287 2.01 1.56 -36.70
C LEU A 287 3.34 1.50 -35.94
N PRO A 288 4.44 1.99 -36.53
CA PRO A 288 5.76 1.99 -35.89
C PRO A 288 5.78 2.86 -34.63
N GLU A 289 5.05 3.97 -34.65
CA GLU A 289 4.88 4.90 -33.55
C GLU A 289 3.44 4.89 -33.05
N ILE A 290 3.22 5.37 -31.83
CA ILE A 290 1.89 5.47 -31.24
C ILE A 290 1.17 6.64 -31.92
N ASP A 291 0.01 6.38 -32.52
CA ASP A 291 -0.87 7.45 -32.97
C ASP A 291 -1.83 7.85 -31.86
N TYR A 292 -1.33 8.68 -30.93
CA TYR A 292 -2.05 9.05 -29.71
C TYR A 292 -3.45 9.60 -29.99
N GLU A 293 -3.56 10.52 -30.95
CA GLU A 293 -4.82 11.21 -31.26
C GLU A 293 -5.85 10.26 -31.86
N GLN A 294 -5.44 9.38 -32.80
CA GLN A 294 -6.36 8.38 -33.32
C GLN A 294 -6.82 7.41 -32.24
N VAL A 295 -5.92 7.01 -31.34
CA VAL A 295 -6.24 6.04 -30.27
C VAL A 295 -7.22 6.63 -29.26
N ILE A 296 -6.95 7.81 -28.70
CA ILE A 296 -7.80 8.41 -27.67
C ILE A 296 -9.19 8.73 -28.22
N ASN A 297 -9.27 9.33 -29.42
CA ASN A 297 -10.54 9.68 -30.05
C ASN A 297 -11.36 8.43 -30.37
N PHE A 298 -10.71 7.38 -30.89
CA PHE A 298 -11.37 6.11 -31.18
C PHE A 298 -11.89 5.44 -29.91
N LYS A 299 -11.07 5.33 -28.86
CA LYS A 299 -11.49 4.73 -27.59
C LYS A 299 -12.65 5.49 -26.95
N LEU A 300 -12.57 6.81 -26.87
CA LEU A 300 -13.66 7.63 -26.31
C LEU A 300 -14.96 7.48 -27.10
N SER A 301 -14.89 7.39 -28.44
CA SER A 301 -16.05 7.11 -29.28
C SER A 301 -16.72 5.78 -28.91
N VAL A 302 -15.93 4.70 -28.81
CA VAL A 302 -16.46 3.37 -28.47
C VAL A 302 -16.98 3.31 -27.03
N LEU A 303 -16.30 3.96 -26.09
CA LEU A 303 -16.77 4.03 -24.70
C LEU A 303 -18.12 4.74 -24.60
N ARG A 304 -18.35 5.80 -25.39
CA ARG A 304 -19.65 6.48 -25.42
C ARG A 304 -20.74 5.53 -25.94
N GLU A 305 -20.46 4.73 -26.98
CA GLU A 305 -21.39 3.71 -27.47
C GLU A 305 -21.70 2.64 -26.41
N LEU A 306 -20.66 2.10 -25.75
CA LEU A 306 -20.82 1.11 -24.68
C LEU A 306 -21.63 1.68 -23.51
N TYR A 307 -21.34 2.92 -23.10
CA TYR A 307 -22.08 3.59 -22.04
C TYR A 307 -23.54 3.83 -22.44
N GLU A 308 -23.82 4.26 -23.68
CA GLU A 308 -25.19 4.42 -24.19
C GLU A 308 -26.00 3.12 -24.10
N MET A 309 -25.37 1.97 -24.35
CA MET A 309 -26.00 0.65 -24.25
C MET A 309 -26.20 0.16 -22.81
N ASP A 310 -25.40 0.64 -21.84
CA ASP A 310 -25.34 0.07 -20.48
C ASP A 310 -25.70 1.05 -19.35
N ALA A 311 -25.88 2.34 -19.63
CA ALA A 311 -25.97 3.41 -18.62
C ALA A 311 -26.95 3.11 -17.48
N LYS A 312 -28.13 2.56 -17.78
CA LYS A 312 -29.13 2.23 -16.76
C LYS A 312 -28.68 1.10 -15.83
N ALA A 313 -28.05 0.05 -16.38
CA ALA A 313 -27.59 -1.09 -15.60
C ALA A 313 -26.37 -0.71 -14.76
N PHE A 314 -25.40 -0.02 -15.38
CA PHE A 314 -24.22 0.51 -14.71
C PHE A 314 -24.55 1.36 -13.47
N LEU A 315 -25.47 2.33 -13.59
CA LEU A 315 -25.84 3.20 -12.46
C LEU A 315 -26.52 2.46 -11.29
N GLN A 316 -27.01 1.24 -11.53
CA GLN A 316 -27.61 0.38 -10.52
C GLN A 316 -26.63 -0.66 -9.95
N GLU A 317 -25.42 -0.75 -10.49
CA GLU A 317 -24.42 -1.70 -10.04
C GLU A 317 -23.88 -1.30 -8.66
N LYS A 318 -23.96 -2.22 -7.69
CA LYS A 318 -23.60 -1.94 -6.29
C LYS A 318 -22.12 -1.58 -6.14
N THR A 319 -21.24 -2.31 -6.83
CA THR A 319 -19.78 -2.06 -6.87
C THR A 319 -19.45 -0.68 -7.44
N TYR A 320 -20.21 -0.19 -8.43
CA TYR A 320 -20.08 1.19 -8.91
C TYR A 320 -20.54 2.19 -7.85
N GLN A 321 -21.67 1.95 -7.18
CA GLN A 321 -22.17 2.84 -6.12
C GLN A 321 -21.17 2.96 -4.97
N ASP A 322 -20.54 1.86 -4.57
CA ASP A 322 -19.48 1.86 -3.55
C ASP A 322 -18.26 2.67 -4.03
N PHE A 323 -17.78 2.40 -5.26
CA PHE A 323 -16.72 3.20 -5.87
C PHE A 323 -17.06 4.69 -5.92
N PHE A 324 -18.29 5.04 -6.31
CA PHE A 324 -18.72 6.43 -6.39
C PHE A 324 -18.71 7.10 -5.01
N GLU A 325 -19.27 6.46 -3.98
CA GLU A 325 -19.30 7.02 -2.63
C GLU A 325 -17.90 7.22 -2.05
N ASP A 326 -16.99 6.26 -2.27
CA ASP A 326 -15.60 6.34 -1.79
C ASP A 326 -14.79 7.43 -2.51
N ASN A 327 -15.19 7.81 -3.73
CA ASN A 327 -14.40 8.68 -4.61
C ASN A 327 -15.09 10.01 -4.98
N LYS A 328 -16.32 10.25 -4.53
CA LYS A 328 -17.13 11.41 -4.96
C LYS A 328 -16.47 12.76 -4.75
N SER A 329 -15.60 12.89 -3.74
CA SER A 329 -14.89 14.14 -3.41
C SER A 329 -14.04 14.66 -4.57
N TRP A 330 -13.38 13.77 -5.33
CA TRP A 330 -12.60 14.14 -6.51
C TRP A 330 -13.32 13.80 -7.82
N LEU A 331 -14.14 12.75 -7.84
CA LEU A 331 -14.78 12.25 -9.06
C LEU A 331 -15.85 13.21 -9.59
N VAL A 332 -16.66 13.79 -8.71
CA VAL A 332 -17.72 14.75 -9.06
C VAL A 332 -17.15 16.03 -9.70
N PRO A 333 -16.19 16.75 -9.08
CA PRO A 333 -15.60 17.93 -9.72
C PRO A 333 -14.82 17.58 -11.00
N TYR A 334 -14.14 16.43 -11.06
CA TYR A 334 -13.46 15.98 -12.29
C TYR A 334 -14.44 15.75 -13.46
N ALA A 335 -15.58 15.10 -13.23
CA ALA A 335 -16.56 14.86 -14.27
C ALA A 335 -17.25 16.15 -14.72
N ALA A 336 -17.52 17.08 -13.80
CA ALA A 336 -18.04 18.41 -14.14
C ALA A 336 -17.02 19.21 -14.97
N PHE A 337 -15.75 19.22 -14.57
CA PHE A 337 -14.66 19.83 -15.35
C PHE A 337 -14.59 19.24 -16.76
N SER A 338 -14.57 17.91 -16.88
CA SER A 338 -14.48 17.22 -18.17
C SER A 338 -15.68 17.51 -19.07
N PHE A 339 -16.89 17.58 -18.50
CA PHE A 339 -18.09 18.01 -19.22
C PHE A 339 -17.97 19.44 -19.76
N PHE A 340 -17.49 20.39 -18.95
CA PHE A 340 -17.32 21.77 -19.39
C PHE A 340 -16.17 21.94 -20.40
N ARG A 341 -15.04 21.24 -20.21
CA ARG A 341 -13.93 21.17 -21.18
C ARG A 341 -14.46 20.77 -22.54
N ASP A 342 -15.21 19.67 -22.61
CA ASP A 342 -15.76 19.16 -23.87
C ASP A 342 -16.82 20.12 -24.45
N LYS A 343 -17.68 20.69 -23.60
CA LYS A 343 -18.74 21.63 -24.02
C LYS A 343 -18.19 22.93 -24.60
N PHE A 344 -17.09 23.45 -24.05
CA PHE A 344 -16.48 24.71 -24.47
C PHE A 344 -15.25 24.54 -25.36
N GLY A 345 -14.79 23.31 -25.57
CA GLY A 345 -13.63 22.99 -26.41
C GLY A 345 -12.29 23.45 -25.86
N THR A 346 -12.19 23.69 -24.54
CA THR A 346 -10.97 24.19 -23.89
C THR A 346 -10.93 23.83 -22.40
N SER A 347 -9.77 23.46 -21.88
CA SER A 347 -9.52 23.25 -20.45
C SER A 347 -9.32 24.56 -19.67
N ASP A 348 -9.08 25.67 -20.37
CA ASP A 348 -8.98 27.01 -19.80
C ASP A 348 -10.37 27.50 -19.35
N TYR A 349 -10.66 27.34 -18.07
CA TYR A 349 -11.95 27.68 -17.47
C TYR A 349 -12.26 29.18 -17.50
N SER A 350 -11.26 30.05 -17.65
CA SER A 350 -11.49 31.49 -17.80
C SER A 350 -12.25 31.84 -19.07
N LYS A 351 -12.20 30.96 -20.08
CA LYS A 351 -12.89 31.12 -21.37
C LYS A 351 -14.29 30.49 -21.39
N TRP A 352 -14.71 29.84 -20.30
CA TRP A 352 -16.03 29.22 -20.22
C TRP A 352 -17.13 30.27 -20.04
N LYS A 353 -18.22 30.16 -20.81
CA LYS A 353 -19.36 31.10 -20.71
C LYS A 353 -20.09 31.00 -19.38
N THR A 354 -19.95 29.88 -18.67
CA THR A 354 -20.54 29.58 -17.36
C THR A 354 -19.56 28.71 -16.57
N ALA A 355 -19.63 28.72 -15.24
CA ALA A 355 -18.78 27.91 -14.36
C ALA A 355 -17.26 28.19 -14.50
N SER A 356 -16.88 29.42 -14.89
CA SER A 356 -15.48 29.88 -14.90
C SER A 356 -14.89 30.06 -13.50
N VAL A 357 -15.73 30.07 -12.46
CA VAL A 357 -15.36 30.03 -11.04
C VAL A 357 -16.02 28.81 -10.43
N TYR A 358 -15.24 28.02 -9.68
CA TYR A 358 -15.76 26.81 -9.04
C TYR A 358 -16.79 27.16 -7.97
N ASN A 359 -17.93 26.46 -8.01
CA ASN A 359 -18.95 26.50 -6.98
C ASN A 359 -19.48 25.08 -6.73
N GLU A 360 -19.27 24.57 -5.52
CA GLU A 360 -19.64 23.19 -5.17
C GLU A 360 -21.15 22.93 -5.29
N ALA A 361 -21.99 23.86 -4.85
CA ALA A 361 -23.45 23.71 -4.93
C ALA A 361 -23.95 23.65 -6.38
N GLU A 362 -23.36 24.46 -7.28
CA GLU A 362 -23.67 24.42 -8.71
C GLU A 362 -23.20 23.11 -9.35
N VAL A 363 -22.01 22.62 -8.98
CA VAL A 363 -21.49 21.34 -9.43
C VAL A 363 -22.40 20.20 -9.00
N LEU A 364 -22.80 20.14 -7.72
CA LEU A 364 -23.72 19.11 -7.21
C LEU A 364 -25.08 19.16 -7.91
N LYS A 365 -25.59 20.36 -8.22
CA LYS A 365 -26.83 20.52 -9.00
C LYS A 365 -26.66 20.03 -10.44
N LEU A 366 -25.53 20.33 -11.08
CA LEU A 366 -25.20 19.93 -12.45
C LEU A 366 -25.03 18.42 -12.57
N THR A 367 -24.38 17.78 -11.59
CA THR A 367 -24.09 16.35 -11.55
C THR A 367 -25.18 15.51 -10.88
N SER A 368 -26.29 16.13 -10.46
CA SER A 368 -27.46 15.44 -9.93
C SER A 368 -28.09 14.52 -10.99
N PRO A 369 -28.58 13.31 -10.63
CA PRO A 369 -29.34 12.44 -11.54
C PRO A 369 -30.57 13.09 -12.19
N LYS A 370 -31.09 14.18 -11.61
CA LYS A 370 -32.23 14.94 -12.14
C LYS A 370 -31.82 15.98 -13.21
N SER A 371 -30.52 16.22 -13.39
CA SER A 371 -29.99 17.19 -14.34
C SER A 371 -30.09 16.67 -15.77
N LYS A 372 -30.39 17.56 -16.73
CA LYS A 372 -30.39 17.24 -18.17
C LYS A 372 -29.00 16.86 -18.69
N SER A 373 -27.94 17.33 -18.02
CA SER A 373 -26.54 17.04 -18.38
C SER A 373 -26.01 15.76 -17.71
N PHE A 374 -26.81 15.14 -16.82
CA PHE A 374 -26.34 14.02 -16.00
C PHE A 374 -25.81 12.88 -16.86
N LYS A 375 -26.50 12.54 -17.95
CA LYS A 375 -26.08 11.44 -18.82
C LYS A 375 -24.67 11.66 -19.39
N GLN A 376 -24.37 12.87 -19.86
CA GLN A 376 -23.04 13.21 -20.40
C GLN A 376 -21.97 13.25 -19.31
N ILE A 377 -22.33 13.62 -18.08
CA ILE A 377 -21.40 13.68 -16.94
C ILE A 377 -21.11 12.27 -16.42
N ALA A 378 -22.14 11.45 -16.28
CA ALA A 378 -22.03 10.09 -15.77
C ALA A 378 -21.24 9.16 -16.72
N PHE A 379 -21.05 9.54 -17.98
CA PHE A 379 -20.06 8.92 -18.86
C PHE A 379 -18.64 8.96 -18.25
N PHE A 380 -18.23 10.06 -17.62
CA PHE A 380 -16.91 10.14 -17.00
C PHE A 380 -16.82 9.26 -15.74
N TYR A 381 -17.92 9.09 -15.01
CA TYR A 381 -17.98 8.13 -13.89
C TYR A 381 -17.81 6.70 -14.40
N PHE A 382 -18.49 6.34 -15.50
CA PHE A 382 -18.35 5.05 -16.16
C PHE A 382 -16.91 4.77 -16.59
N VAL A 383 -16.26 5.73 -17.24
CA VAL A 383 -14.86 5.58 -17.68
C VAL A 383 -13.92 5.39 -16.49
N GLN A 384 -14.01 6.24 -15.45
CA GLN A 384 -13.14 6.15 -14.28
C GLN A 384 -13.36 4.86 -13.48
N TYR A 385 -14.61 4.41 -13.35
CA TYR A 385 -14.95 3.14 -12.71
C TYR A 385 -14.30 1.96 -13.44
N HIS A 386 -14.42 1.88 -14.77
CA HIS A 386 -13.80 0.80 -15.53
C HIS A 386 -12.27 0.85 -15.55
N LEU A 387 -11.67 2.05 -15.58
CA LEU A 387 -10.22 2.20 -15.41
C LEU A 387 -9.77 1.69 -14.04
N HIS A 388 -10.51 2.05 -12.97
CA HIS A 388 -10.24 1.57 -11.61
C HIS A 388 -10.27 0.05 -11.54
N LEU A 389 -11.31 -0.59 -12.06
CA LEU A 389 -11.41 -2.05 -12.08
C LEU A 389 -10.22 -2.69 -12.81
N GLN A 390 -9.84 -2.17 -13.98
CA GLN A 390 -8.75 -2.75 -14.76
C GLN A 390 -7.38 -2.55 -14.12
N LEU A 391 -7.10 -1.38 -13.53
CA LEU A 391 -5.87 -1.13 -12.81
C LEU A 391 -5.79 -1.99 -11.55
N LYS A 392 -6.88 -2.06 -10.78
CA LYS A 392 -6.95 -2.92 -9.59
C LYS A 392 -6.69 -4.38 -9.95
N GLU A 393 -7.35 -4.89 -11.00
CA GLU A 393 -7.15 -6.27 -11.48
C GLU A 393 -5.69 -6.53 -11.92
N ALA A 394 -5.00 -5.52 -12.46
CA ALA A 394 -3.59 -5.63 -12.85
C ALA A 394 -2.65 -5.63 -11.63
N VAL A 395 -2.90 -4.76 -10.66
CA VAL A 395 -2.13 -4.69 -9.40
C VAL A 395 -2.32 -5.96 -8.58
N ASP A 396 -3.57 -6.39 -8.38
CA ASP A 396 -3.89 -7.63 -7.67
C ASP A 396 -3.24 -8.87 -8.33
N TYR A 397 -3.03 -8.84 -9.64
CA TYR A 397 -2.36 -9.93 -10.38
C TYR A 397 -0.84 -9.94 -10.19
N ALA A 398 -0.23 -8.76 -10.01
CA ALA A 398 1.21 -8.61 -9.85
C ALA A 398 1.69 -8.93 -8.42
N HIS A 399 0.82 -8.79 -7.41
CA HIS A 399 1.07 -9.08 -5.98
C HIS A 399 0.71 -10.53 -5.61
#